data_AF-A0A6A6JJK9-F1
#
_entry.id   AF-A0A6A6JJK9-F1
#
_cell.length_a   1.000
_cell.length_b   1.000
_cell.length_c   1.000
_cell.angle_alpha   90.00
_cell.angle_beta   90.00
_cell.angle_gamma   90.00
#
_symmetry.space_group_name_H-M   'P 1'
#
loop_
_entity.id
_entity.type
_entity.pdbx_description
1 polymer ?
#
loop_
_entity_poly.entity_id
_entity_poly.type
_entity_poly.pdbx_seq_one_letter_code
_entity_poly.pdbx_strand_id
1 'polypeptide(L)'
;MYPPPEDYYPPRSHRYTLEDSPGYPGRKFDVVLGQIVATIQHLCIDNMVFAAANIRVWNLTNSPSIWPPTARVPVKFYVFKPCHEEFPIAVPVKIADLSAPITGDNLMVRVDGEWKPLTPWLLSLPDPDQILKDRPDSSIWAQRQWWKRNGKTFPLMKLPVEVRMNIYKHVLGGKIYLSTADSRHGGDQIVTLWSHDSWDGMPTPPHAGYYGPLPARSSNWWMDLDAFAPSRPSYSILWVSKEVHDEATGVVWSGTWKCFLSPSLFHDVLQARLPNRYTWLTRIELDFGFCQYFDFFGVTIFPSLSKTESEYEGLLLSMRYENLRDVRLRFRCADLDNPWYEFKVTHHSEDWFVDDENYSHMEYDLCQSTLVDCLMHFALPVLSKFPRVRLVGWIDPRVKEKWEYILSREYDPFRASIYDWQKEGRELVGLPAYRLPPCR
;
A
#
# COMPACT_ATOMS: atom_id res chain seq x y z
N MET A 1 42.70 0.62 14.53
CA MET A 1 41.29 1.02 14.29
C MET A 1 41.18 2.50 14.65
N TYR A 2 40.35 3.27 13.96
CA TYR A 2 39.85 4.52 14.53
C TYR A 2 38.71 4.09 15.47
N PRO A 3 38.93 3.98 16.79
CA PRO A 3 37.83 3.64 17.68
C PRO A 3 36.74 4.71 17.54
N PRO A 4 35.46 4.36 17.75
CA PRO A 4 34.45 5.40 17.97
C PRO A 4 34.96 6.36 19.06
N PRO A 5 34.66 7.67 18.97
CA PRO A 5 35.01 8.59 20.05
C PRO A 5 34.54 8.03 21.40
N GLU A 6 35.35 8.16 22.46
CA GLU A 6 35.04 7.60 23.78
C GLU A 6 33.69 8.10 24.33
N ASP A 7 33.23 9.25 23.86
CA ASP A 7 32.01 9.93 24.28
C ASP A 7 30.79 9.58 23.40
N TYR A 8 30.96 8.68 22.42
CA TYR A 8 29.96 8.45 21.37
C TYR A 8 28.90 7.43 21.81
N TYR A 9 27.85 7.93 22.45
CA TYR A 9 26.55 7.23 22.60
C TYR A 9 25.61 7.69 21.48
N PRO A 10 25.35 6.88 20.44
CA PRO A 10 24.51 7.35 19.34
C PRO A 10 23.05 7.47 19.79
N PRO A 11 22.36 8.59 19.52
CA PRO A 11 20.91 8.56 19.36
C PRO A 11 20.56 7.58 18.24
N ARG A 12 19.41 6.90 18.32
CA ARG A 12 18.93 5.84 17.40
C ARG A 12 18.95 6.18 15.89
N SER A 13 19.27 7.41 15.50
CA SER A 13 19.22 7.92 14.13
C SER A 13 20.58 8.22 13.47
N HIS A 14 21.70 8.30 14.21
CA HIS A 14 22.98 8.66 13.58
C HIS A 14 23.70 7.42 13.04
N ARG A 15 24.00 7.41 11.73
CA ARG A 15 24.85 6.40 11.10
C ARG A 15 26.24 6.97 10.91
N TYR A 16 27.24 6.31 11.49
CA TYR A 16 28.64 6.67 11.29
C TYR A 16 28.98 6.69 9.80
N THR A 17 29.40 7.85 9.29
CA THR A 17 29.97 7.96 7.94
C THR A 17 31.46 8.26 8.06
N LEU A 18 32.27 7.58 7.23
CA LEU A 18 33.73 7.80 7.21
C LEU A 18 34.07 9.24 6.80
N GLU A 19 33.18 9.90 6.04
CA GLU A 19 33.35 11.28 5.60
C GLU A 19 33.31 12.28 6.77
N ASP A 20 32.68 11.90 7.89
CA ASP A 20 32.65 12.69 9.13
C ASP A 20 33.90 12.50 10.00
N SER A 21 34.79 11.56 9.64
CA SER A 21 35.97 11.25 10.45
C SER A 21 37.07 12.31 10.27
N PRO A 22 37.57 12.93 11.35
CA PRO A 22 38.69 13.87 11.28
C PRO A 22 39.95 13.13 10.81
N GLY A 23 40.37 13.41 9.58
CA GLY A 23 41.51 12.75 8.93
C GLY A 23 41.17 11.97 7.66
N TYR A 24 39.91 11.91 7.25
CA TYR A 24 39.54 11.34 5.95
C TYR A 24 40.24 12.09 4.81
N PRO A 25 41.10 11.43 4.01
CA PRO A 25 41.97 12.11 3.05
C PRO A 25 41.24 12.60 1.78
N GLY A 26 39.92 12.45 1.73
CA GLY A 26 39.10 12.70 0.54
C GLY A 26 39.30 11.65 -0.55
N ARG A 27 38.57 11.82 -1.67
CA ARG A 27 38.72 10.96 -2.85
C ARG A 27 40.00 11.33 -3.60
N LYS A 28 41.04 10.54 -3.43
CA LYS A 28 42.27 10.60 -4.24
C LYS A 28 42.28 9.48 -5.27
N PHE A 29 42.76 9.79 -6.46
CA PHE A 29 43.01 8.77 -7.48
C PHE A 29 44.09 7.80 -6.98
N ASP A 30 43.77 6.51 -6.96
CA ASP A 30 44.67 5.44 -6.56
C ASP A 30 44.36 4.21 -7.42
N VAL A 31 45.36 3.74 -8.16
CA VAL A 31 45.24 2.61 -9.09
C VAL A 31 44.87 1.34 -8.33
N VAL A 32 45.42 1.13 -7.14
CA VAL A 32 45.12 -0.05 -6.32
C VAL A 32 43.71 0.04 -5.75
N LEU A 33 43.25 1.23 -5.33
CA LEU A 33 41.85 1.42 -4.95
C LEU A 33 40.91 1.09 -6.13
N GLY A 34 41.25 1.55 -7.33
CA GLY A 34 40.51 1.22 -8.55
C GLY A 34 40.41 -0.29 -8.78
N GLN A 35 41.52 -1.02 -8.60
CA GLN A 35 41.54 -2.48 -8.73
C GLN A 35 40.75 -3.20 -7.63
N ILE A 36 40.78 -2.70 -6.39
CA ILE A 36 39.94 -3.22 -5.30
C ILE A 36 38.46 -3.03 -5.65
N VAL A 37 38.07 -1.84 -6.13
CA VAL A 37 36.70 -1.55 -6.57
C VAL A 37 36.28 -2.47 -7.71
N ALA A 38 37.15 -2.68 -8.71
CA ALA A 38 36.89 -3.61 -9.81
C ALA A 38 36.69 -5.05 -9.31
N THR A 39 37.50 -5.49 -8.35
CA THR A 39 37.38 -6.82 -7.71
C THR A 39 36.04 -6.95 -6.97
N ILE A 40 35.65 -5.95 -6.18
CA ILE A 40 34.35 -5.91 -5.50
C ILE A 40 33.21 -5.99 -6.52
N GLN A 41 33.27 -5.21 -7.60
CA GLN A 41 32.25 -5.22 -8.65
C GLN A 41 32.12 -6.60 -9.31
N HIS A 42 33.25 -7.26 -9.60
CA HIS A 42 33.25 -8.62 -10.14
C HIS A 42 32.58 -9.61 -9.17
N LEU A 43 32.95 -9.58 -7.88
CA LEU A 43 32.33 -10.43 -6.87
C LEU A 43 30.83 -10.16 -6.69
N CYS A 44 30.38 -8.91 -6.85
CA CYS A 44 28.95 -8.58 -6.83
C CYS A 44 28.17 -9.19 -8.00
N ILE A 45 28.82 -9.59 -9.10
CA ILE A 45 28.12 -10.23 -10.23
C ILE A 45 27.71 -11.66 -9.89
N ASP A 46 28.60 -12.40 -9.22
CA ASP A 46 28.46 -13.84 -9.01
C ASP A 46 27.87 -14.20 -7.63
N ASN A 47 28.03 -13.34 -6.62
CA ASN A 47 27.62 -13.63 -5.25
C ASN A 47 26.55 -12.64 -4.75
N MET A 48 25.33 -13.14 -4.55
CA MET A 48 24.18 -12.35 -4.08
C MET A 48 24.40 -11.76 -2.68
N VAL A 49 24.94 -12.54 -1.74
CA VAL A 49 25.19 -12.09 -0.36
C VAL A 49 26.23 -10.98 -0.36
N PHE A 50 27.31 -11.15 -1.13
CA PHE A 50 28.35 -10.14 -1.28
C PHE A 50 27.83 -8.85 -1.93
N ALA A 51 26.98 -8.96 -2.97
CA ALA A 51 26.34 -7.81 -3.59
C ALA A 51 25.44 -7.06 -2.61
N ALA A 52 24.69 -7.79 -1.78
CA ALA A 52 23.81 -7.24 -0.75
C ALA A 52 24.60 -6.59 0.40
N ALA A 53 25.77 -7.11 0.75
CA ALA A 53 26.67 -6.51 1.74
C ALA A 53 27.15 -5.10 1.35
N ASN A 54 27.03 -4.74 0.06
CA ASN A 54 27.28 -3.41 -0.49
C ASN A 54 28.59 -2.78 0.03
N ILE A 55 29.66 -3.58 0.05
CA ILE A 55 30.94 -3.21 0.63
C ILE A 55 31.50 -2.00 -0.10
N ARG A 56 31.78 -0.94 0.66
CA ARG A 56 32.44 0.27 0.16
C ARG A 56 33.90 0.27 0.59
N VAL A 57 34.76 0.89 -0.21
CA VAL A 57 36.19 0.99 0.07
C VAL A 57 36.70 2.42 -0.13
N TRP A 58 37.61 2.85 0.75
CA TRP A 58 38.28 4.14 0.66
C TRP A 58 39.76 4.05 1.06
N ASN A 59 40.52 5.06 0.65
CA ASN A 59 41.87 5.29 1.19
C ASN A 59 41.78 5.73 2.65
N LEU A 60 42.60 5.12 3.52
CA LEU A 60 42.72 5.60 4.91
C LEU A 60 43.82 6.65 5.06
N THR A 61 44.93 6.47 4.36
CA THR A 61 46.13 7.29 4.53
C THR A 61 46.36 8.23 3.34
N ASN A 62 46.98 9.37 3.63
CA ASN A 62 47.48 10.31 2.63
C ASN A 62 48.72 9.83 1.87
N SER A 63 49.20 8.61 2.13
CA SER A 63 50.36 8.04 1.48
C SER A 63 50.13 7.89 -0.04
N PRO A 64 51.18 8.03 -0.86
CA PRO A 64 51.09 7.80 -2.31
C PRO A 64 50.57 6.39 -2.59
N SER A 65 50.02 6.17 -3.80
CA SER A 65 49.64 4.83 -4.22
C SER A 65 50.87 3.91 -4.18
N ILE A 66 50.67 2.64 -3.83
CA ILE A 66 51.72 1.61 -3.87
C ILE A 66 52.03 1.17 -5.31
N TRP A 67 51.31 1.72 -6.29
CA TRP A 67 51.53 1.51 -7.72
C TRP A 67 51.72 2.85 -8.45
N PRO A 68 52.66 2.96 -9.40
CA PRO A 68 53.61 1.92 -9.86
C PRO A 68 54.67 1.54 -8.80
N PRO A 69 55.38 0.40 -8.96
CA PRO A 69 56.31 -0.17 -7.96
C PRO A 69 57.47 0.74 -7.55
N THR A 70 57.69 1.85 -8.25
CA THR A 70 58.66 2.89 -7.88
C THR A 70 58.30 3.62 -6.58
N ALA A 71 57.07 3.43 -6.07
CA ALA A 71 56.66 3.97 -4.78
C ALA A 71 57.43 3.30 -3.64
N ARG A 72 58.11 4.11 -2.80
CA ARG A 72 58.87 3.65 -1.61
C ARG A 72 57.98 3.06 -0.49
N VAL A 73 56.68 2.94 -0.70
CA VAL A 73 55.71 2.53 0.30
C VAL A 73 55.22 1.12 -0.05
N PRO A 74 55.72 0.07 0.62
CA PRO A 74 55.35 -1.32 0.29
C PRO A 74 53.94 -1.69 0.77
N VAL A 75 53.33 -0.87 1.64
CA VAL A 75 52.04 -1.15 2.29
C VAL A 75 51.25 0.14 2.43
N LYS A 76 49.96 0.11 2.05
CA LYS A 76 49.03 1.22 2.25
C LYS A 76 47.76 0.75 2.96
N PHE A 77 47.15 1.63 3.73
CA PHE A 77 45.93 1.30 4.47
C PHE A 77 44.68 1.71 3.69
N TYR A 78 43.74 0.78 3.66
CA TYR A 78 42.41 0.96 3.09
C TYR A 78 41.35 0.65 4.14
N VAL A 79 40.19 1.29 3.97
CA VAL A 79 39.03 1.11 4.83
C VAL A 79 37.95 0.41 4.04
N PHE A 80 37.41 -0.69 4.57
CA PHE A 80 36.31 -1.45 4.00
C PHE A 80 35.09 -1.34 4.90
N LYS A 81 33.92 -1.05 4.33
CA LYS A 81 32.68 -0.88 5.08
C LYS A 81 31.57 -1.73 4.48
N PRO A 82 31.30 -2.91 5.05
CA PRO A 82 30.03 -3.60 4.84
C PRO A 82 28.86 -2.75 5.34
N CYS A 83 27.69 -2.87 4.72
CA CYS A 83 26.54 -2.04 5.08
C CYS A 83 25.83 -2.46 6.38
N HIS A 84 26.03 -3.71 6.83
CA HIS A 84 25.44 -4.26 8.07
C HIS A 84 26.31 -3.99 9.29
N GLU A 85 27.62 -3.85 9.11
CA GLU A 85 28.54 -3.48 10.18
C GLU A 85 28.30 -2.03 10.63
N GLU A 86 28.55 -1.70 11.89
CA GLU A 86 28.50 -0.32 12.41
C GLU A 86 29.83 0.42 12.19
N PHE A 87 30.95 -0.29 12.32
CA PHE A 87 32.29 0.26 12.14
C PHE A 87 32.94 -0.23 10.84
N PRO A 88 33.81 0.56 10.22
CA PRO A 88 34.57 0.09 9.09
C PRO A 88 35.84 -0.67 9.52
N ILE A 89 36.31 -1.55 8.65
CA ILE A 89 37.50 -2.38 8.85
C ILE A 89 38.68 -1.74 8.12
N ALA A 90 39.67 -1.28 8.88
CA ALA A 90 40.92 -0.73 8.35
C ALA A 90 41.98 -1.83 8.23
N VAL A 91 42.47 -2.09 7.02
CA VAL A 91 43.49 -3.13 6.76
C VAL A 91 44.69 -2.57 5.98
N PRO A 92 45.91 -3.03 6.29
CA PRO A 92 47.07 -2.84 5.43
C PRO A 92 46.96 -3.71 4.17
N VAL A 93 47.30 -3.15 3.02
CA VAL A 93 47.28 -3.81 1.71
C VAL A 93 48.65 -3.68 1.04
N LYS A 94 49.11 -4.77 0.42
CA LYS A 94 50.33 -4.82 -0.39
C LYS A 94 50.09 -5.60 -1.68
N ILE A 95 51.03 -5.50 -2.62
CA ILE A 95 51.09 -6.33 -3.82
C ILE A 95 52.00 -7.54 -3.52
N ALA A 96 51.55 -8.76 -3.82
CA ALA A 96 52.32 -9.98 -3.55
C ALA A 96 53.52 -10.10 -4.49
N ASP A 97 53.28 -9.96 -5.79
CA ASP A 97 54.28 -10.02 -6.85
C ASP A 97 54.22 -8.73 -7.70
N LEU A 98 55.26 -7.91 -7.58
CA LEU A 98 55.39 -6.64 -8.31
C LEU A 98 55.62 -6.82 -9.81
N SER A 99 55.99 -8.03 -10.25
CA SER A 99 56.18 -8.36 -11.66
C SER A 99 54.88 -8.81 -12.34
N ALA A 100 53.89 -9.24 -11.56
CA ALA A 100 52.59 -9.67 -12.05
C ALA A 100 51.61 -8.49 -12.19
N PRO A 101 50.58 -8.60 -13.06
CA PRO A 101 49.52 -7.60 -13.16
C PRO A 101 48.82 -7.37 -11.82
N ILE A 102 48.31 -6.16 -11.58
CA ILE A 102 47.49 -5.89 -10.40
C ILE A 102 46.11 -6.51 -10.59
N THR A 103 45.90 -7.65 -9.94
CA THR A 103 44.60 -8.34 -9.88
C THR A 103 44.14 -8.45 -8.43
N GLY A 104 42.87 -8.81 -8.21
CA GLY A 104 42.36 -9.06 -6.86
C GLY A 104 43.19 -10.11 -6.12
N ASP A 105 43.65 -11.16 -6.81
CA ASP A 105 44.40 -12.25 -6.19
C ASP A 105 45.87 -11.91 -5.92
N ASN A 106 46.45 -10.96 -6.67
CA ASN A 106 47.81 -10.44 -6.41
C ASN A 106 47.82 -9.37 -5.30
N LEU A 107 46.67 -8.87 -4.87
CA LEU A 107 46.54 -7.98 -3.72
C LEU A 107 46.41 -8.78 -2.44
N MET A 108 47.23 -8.47 -1.44
CA MET A 108 47.22 -9.12 -0.14
C MET A 108 46.77 -8.13 0.92
N VAL A 109 45.89 -8.57 1.80
CA VAL A 109 45.42 -7.82 2.97
C VAL A 109 46.00 -8.45 4.24
N ARG A 110 46.33 -7.62 5.24
CA ARG A 110 46.82 -8.13 6.53
C ARG A 110 45.71 -8.14 7.56
N VAL A 111 45.40 -9.32 8.09
CA VAL A 111 44.35 -9.54 9.10
C VAL A 111 44.91 -10.48 10.15
N ASP A 112 44.80 -10.11 11.42
CA ASP A 112 45.33 -10.88 12.56
C ASP A 112 46.82 -11.24 12.42
N GLY A 113 47.59 -10.31 11.85
CA GLY A 113 49.03 -10.46 11.63
C GLY A 113 49.43 -11.23 10.37
N GLU A 114 48.50 -11.96 9.76
CA GLU A 114 48.71 -12.80 8.57
C GLU A 114 48.35 -12.06 7.27
N TRP A 115 49.05 -12.36 6.19
CA TRP A 115 48.73 -11.85 4.85
C TRP A 115 47.83 -12.84 4.12
N LYS A 116 46.63 -12.41 3.74
CA LYS A 116 45.63 -13.20 3.00
C LYS A 116 45.38 -12.55 1.64
N PRO A 117 45.10 -13.33 0.57
CA PRO A 117 44.67 -12.74 -0.69
C PRO A 117 43.37 -11.94 -0.52
N LEU A 118 43.22 -10.85 -1.27
CA LEU A 118 42.09 -9.93 -1.13
C LEU A 118 40.76 -10.61 -1.45
N THR A 119 40.68 -11.40 -2.53
CA THR A 119 39.43 -12.03 -2.99
C THR A 119 38.81 -12.97 -1.94
N PRO A 120 39.52 -13.97 -1.39
CA PRO A 120 38.98 -14.84 -0.34
C PRO A 120 38.63 -14.09 0.94
N TRP A 121 39.44 -13.10 1.32
CA TRP A 121 39.14 -12.28 2.50
C TRP A 121 37.87 -11.45 2.32
N LEU A 122 37.69 -10.79 1.17
CA LEU A 122 36.47 -10.05 0.84
C LEU A 122 35.24 -10.96 0.95
N LEU A 123 35.31 -12.17 0.40
CA LEU A 123 34.21 -13.15 0.46
C LEU A 123 33.89 -13.62 1.89
N SER A 124 34.83 -13.51 2.84
CA SER A 124 34.60 -13.82 4.25
C SER A 124 33.98 -12.69 5.06
N LEU A 125 33.90 -11.46 4.52
CA LEU A 125 33.35 -10.31 5.26
C LEU A 125 31.83 -10.39 5.47
N PRO A 126 31.00 -10.73 4.46
CA PRO A 126 29.56 -10.79 4.64
C PRO A 126 29.12 -11.98 5.50
N ASP A 127 28.32 -11.73 6.53
CA ASP A 127 27.58 -12.78 7.23
C ASP A 127 26.25 -13.08 6.49
N PRO A 128 26.08 -14.28 5.90
CA PRO A 128 24.84 -14.63 5.20
C PRO A 128 23.61 -14.61 6.09
N ASP A 129 23.73 -14.94 7.37
CA ASP A 129 22.59 -15.02 8.27
C ASP A 129 22.07 -13.62 8.60
N GLN A 130 22.96 -12.68 8.91
CA GLN A 130 22.57 -11.28 9.10
C GLN A 130 21.93 -10.69 7.83
N ILE A 131 22.55 -10.92 6.67
CA ILE A 131 22.09 -10.33 5.41
C ILE A 131 20.76 -10.92 4.94
N LEU A 132 20.54 -12.22 5.12
CA LEU A 132 19.38 -12.92 4.56
C LEU A 132 18.22 -13.12 5.55
N LYS A 133 18.48 -13.12 6.86
CA LYS A 133 17.49 -13.51 7.89
C LYS A 133 17.10 -12.41 8.87
N ASP A 134 17.83 -11.30 8.95
CA ASP A 134 17.53 -10.23 9.93
C ASP A 134 16.10 -9.66 9.82
N ARG A 135 15.48 -9.73 8.63
CA ARG A 135 14.12 -9.21 8.37
C ARG A 135 13.34 -10.14 7.44
N PRO A 136 11.99 -10.15 7.52
CA PRO A 136 11.14 -10.95 6.64
C PRO A 136 11.43 -10.77 5.14
N ASP A 137 11.85 -9.57 4.73
CA ASP A 137 12.11 -9.21 3.33
C ASP A 137 13.60 -9.15 2.94
N SER A 138 14.50 -9.58 3.84
CA SER A 138 15.95 -9.46 3.65
C SER A 138 16.45 -10.19 2.40
N SER A 139 15.95 -11.40 2.13
CA SER A 139 16.30 -12.18 0.94
C SER A 139 15.85 -11.51 -0.37
N ILE A 140 14.64 -10.95 -0.39
CA ILE A 140 14.09 -10.21 -1.54
C ILE A 140 14.91 -8.94 -1.77
N TRP A 141 15.26 -8.22 -0.71
CA TRP A 141 16.12 -7.05 -0.80
C TRP A 141 17.52 -7.41 -1.35
N ALA A 142 18.13 -8.48 -0.85
CA ALA A 142 19.44 -8.96 -1.31
C ALA A 142 19.41 -9.33 -2.80
N GLN A 143 18.37 -10.05 -3.23
CA GLN A 143 18.16 -10.37 -4.65
C GLN A 143 18.04 -9.12 -5.51
N ARG A 144 17.28 -8.10 -5.07
CA ARG A 144 17.13 -6.82 -5.78
C ARG A 144 18.47 -6.09 -5.92
N GLN A 145 19.29 -6.06 -4.86
CA GLN A 145 20.63 -5.46 -4.94
C GLN A 145 21.52 -6.23 -5.93
N TRP A 146 21.50 -7.56 -5.86
CA TRP A 146 22.29 -8.41 -6.76
C TRP A 146 21.91 -8.21 -8.23
N TRP A 147 20.61 -8.23 -8.54
CA TRP A 147 20.10 -8.00 -9.89
C TRP A 147 20.41 -6.60 -10.42
N LYS A 148 20.34 -5.58 -9.56
CA LYS A 148 20.77 -4.22 -9.92
C LYS A 148 22.25 -4.15 -10.31
N ARG A 149 23.10 -4.99 -9.70
CA ARG A 149 24.56 -4.99 -9.93
C ARG A 149 24.97 -5.79 -11.17
N ASN A 150 24.32 -6.93 -11.44
CA ASN A 150 24.67 -7.79 -12.59
C ASN A 150 23.78 -7.58 -13.82
N GLY A 151 22.80 -6.66 -13.75
CA GLY A 151 21.88 -6.39 -14.84
C GLY A 151 20.88 -7.52 -15.12
N LYS A 152 20.80 -8.54 -14.25
CA LYS A 152 19.77 -9.57 -14.38
C LYS A 152 18.40 -8.96 -14.14
N THR A 153 17.44 -9.42 -14.93
CA THR A 153 16.03 -9.07 -14.79
C THR A 153 15.21 -10.34 -14.67
N PHE A 154 14.05 -10.23 -14.02
CA PHE A 154 13.12 -11.34 -13.98
C PHE A 154 12.53 -11.58 -15.38
N PRO A 155 12.65 -12.78 -15.96
CA PRO A 155 12.16 -13.06 -17.30
C PRO A 155 10.64 -13.29 -17.29
N LEU A 156 9.87 -12.26 -16.91
CA LEU A 156 8.42 -12.33 -16.70
C LEU A 156 7.68 -12.96 -17.89
N MET A 157 8.07 -12.58 -19.12
CA MET A 157 7.44 -13.06 -20.35
C MET A 157 7.76 -14.51 -20.71
N LYS A 158 8.74 -15.14 -20.05
CA LYS A 158 9.02 -16.58 -20.21
C LYS A 158 8.12 -17.47 -19.35
N LEU A 159 7.34 -16.88 -18.42
CA LEU A 159 6.39 -17.63 -17.61
C LEU A 159 5.14 -17.99 -18.43
N PRO A 160 4.41 -19.06 -18.08
CA PRO A 160 3.07 -19.31 -18.62
C PRO A 160 2.11 -18.14 -18.35
N VAL A 161 1.17 -17.90 -19.26
CA VAL A 161 0.25 -16.76 -19.21
C VAL A 161 -0.58 -16.75 -17.93
N GLU A 162 -0.97 -17.91 -17.42
CA GLU A 162 -1.75 -18.07 -16.20
C GLU A 162 -0.97 -17.60 -14.96
N VAL A 163 0.34 -17.89 -14.95
CA VAL A 163 1.24 -17.43 -13.88
C VAL A 163 1.43 -15.92 -13.97
N ARG A 164 1.60 -15.37 -15.18
CA ARG A 164 1.69 -13.91 -15.40
C ARG A 164 0.44 -13.19 -14.92
N MET A 165 -0.75 -13.69 -15.27
CA MET A 165 -2.03 -13.12 -14.83
C MET A 165 -2.17 -13.09 -13.29
N ASN A 166 -1.71 -14.15 -12.61
CA ASN A 166 -1.70 -14.18 -11.14
C ASN A 166 -0.71 -13.16 -10.55
N ILE A 167 0.47 -13.01 -11.16
CA ILE A 167 1.45 -11.97 -10.77
C ILE A 167 0.83 -10.59 -10.96
N TYR A 168 0.24 -10.28 -12.12
CA TYR A 168 -0.41 -9.00 -12.38
C TYR A 168 -1.47 -8.71 -11.34
N LYS A 169 -2.37 -9.67 -11.06
CA LYS A 169 -3.41 -9.51 -10.05
C LYS A 169 -2.85 -9.21 -8.66
N HIS A 170 -1.75 -9.87 -8.28
CA HIS A 170 -1.10 -9.64 -6.99
C HIS A 170 -0.41 -8.27 -6.92
N VAL A 171 0.34 -7.90 -7.95
CA VAL A 171 1.04 -6.59 -8.04
C VAL A 171 0.03 -5.43 -8.03
N LEU A 172 -1.12 -5.62 -8.69
CA LEU A 172 -2.23 -4.67 -8.73
C LEU A 172 -3.09 -4.71 -7.45
N GLY A 173 -2.73 -5.47 -6.42
CA GLY A 173 -3.45 -5.52 -5.14
C GLY A 173 -4.85 -6.18 -5.17
N GLY A 174 -5.32 -6.63 -6.34
CA GLY A 174 -6.63 -7.27 -6.52
C GLY A 174 -7.85 -6.35 -6.38
N LYS A 175 -7.67 -5.11 -5.94
CA LYS A 175 -8.67 -4.04 -5.83
C LYS A 175 -8.23 -2.85 -6.67
N ILE A 176 -9.11 -2.40 -7.54
CA ILE A 176 -8.86 -1.29 -8.45
C ILE A 176 -9.85 -0.18 -8.13
N TYR A 177 -9.32 1.00 -7.87
CA TYR A 177 -10.08 2.23 -7.68
C TYR A 177 -10.24 2.90 -9.04
N LEU A 178 -11.48 3.17 -9.41
CA LEU A 178 -11.83 3.78 -10.67
C LEU A 178 -12.12 5.27 -10.49
N SER A 179 -11.95 6.04 -11.55
CA SER A 179 -12.32 7.44 -11.64
C SER A 179 -12.85 7.76 -13.01
N THR A 180 -13.45 8.93 -13.15
CA THR A 180 -13.71 9.53 -14.44
C THR A 180 -12.71 10.66 -14.71
N ALA A 181 -12.47 10.94 -15.97
CA ALA A 181 -11.75 12.12 -16.42
C ALA A 181 -12.37 12.61 -17.74
N ASP A 182 -12.34 13.91 -17.97
CA ASP A 182 -12.80 14.47 -19.23
C ASP A 182 -11.88 14.02 -20.38
N SER A 183 -12.48 13.47 -21.43
CA SER A 183 -11.78 13.16 -22.65
C SER A 183 -11.23 14.44 -23.28
N ARG A 184 -9.91 14.48 -23.50
CA ARG A 184 -9.20 15.60 -24.14
C ARG A 184 -9.74 15.99 -25.53
N HIS A 185 -10.59 15.15 -26.12
CA HIS A 185 -11.02 15.29 -27.51
C HIS A 185 -12.54 15.37 -27.71
N GLY A 186 -13.37 15.42 -26.66
CA GLY A 186 -14.82 15.38 -26.91
C GLY A 186 -15.78 15.68 -25.77
N GLY A 187 -15.34 16.13 -24.60
CA GLY A 187 -16.24 16.39 -23.46
C GLY A 187 -16.88 15.15 -22.84
N ASP A 188 -16.80 13.98 -23.48
CA ASP A 188 -17.19 12.70 -22.89
C ASP A 188 -16.30 12.37 -21.69
N GLN A 189 -16.92 11.95 -20.59
CA GLN A 189 -16.19 11.35 -19.48
C GLN A 189 -15.72 9.94 -19.85
N ILE A 190 -14.44 9.66 -19.60
CA ILE A 190 -13.85 8.33 -19.75
C ILE A 190 -13.50 7.75 -18.39
N VAL A 191 -13.67 6.43 -18.25
CA VAL A 191 -13.23 5.73 -17.03
C VAL A 191 -11.71 5.61 -17.05
N THR A 192 -11.07 6.11 -16.00
CA THR A 192 -9.63 6.01 -15.77
C THR A 192 -9.33 5.19 -14.52
N LEU A 193 -8.10 4.68 -14.46
CA LEU A 193 -7.57 4.15 -13.22
C LEU A 193 -7.16 5.33 -12.36
N TRP A 194 -7.47 5.27 -11.07
CA TRP A 194 -7.16 6.36 -10.17
C TRP A 194 -5.64 6.59 -10.10
N SER A 195 -5.18 7.82 -10.31
CA SER A 195 -3.76 8.19 -10.29
C SER A 195 -3.36 8.69 -8.91
N HIS A 196 -2.09 8.52 -8.53
CA HIS A 196 -1.56 9.01 -7.26
C HIS A 196 -1.75 10.53 -7.09
N ASP A 197 -1.64 11.29 -8.18
CA ASP A 197 -1.74 12.75 -8.17
C ASP A 197 -3.17 13.25 -7.85
N SER A 198 -4.18 12.38 -7.92
CA SER A 198 -5.56 12.73 -7.55
C SER A 198 -5.89 12.44 -6.08
N TRP A 199 -4.97 11.90 -5.28
CA TRP A 199 -5.24 11.69 -3.84
C TRP A 199 -5.29 13.01 -3.07
N ASP A 200 -4.49 13.99 -3.47
CA ASP A 200 -4.56 15.37 -2.96
C ASP A 200 -5.88 16.05 -3.32
N GLY A 201 -6.61 15.49 -4.28
CA GLY A 201 -7.94 15.89 -4.73
C GLY A 201 -9.04 14.90 -4.36
N MET A 202 -8.79 13.95 -3.43
CA MET A 202 -9.93 13.37 -2.69
C MET A 202 -10.75 14.57 -2.22
N PRO A 203 -12.08 14.60 -2.42
CA PRO A 203 -12.88 15.40 -1.53
C PRO A 203 -12.49 14.89 -0.16
N THR A 204 -11.68 15.68 0.54
CA THR A 204 -11.71 15.75 1.98
C THR A 204 -13.19 15.61 2.29
N PRO A 205 -13.63 14.53 2.98
CA PRO A 205 -15.05 14.26 3.19
C PRO A 205 -15.70 15.61 3.50
N PRO A 206 -16.76 16.06 2.80
CA PRO A 206 -17.16 17.46 2.63
C PRO A 206 -16.99 18.38 3.87
N HIS A 207 -17.03 17.79 5.06
CA HIS A 207 -16.67 18.34 6.36
C HIS A 207 -15.22 18.83 6.56
N ALA A 208 -14.20 18.31 5.88
CA ALA A 208 -12.81 18.76 6.07
C ALA A 208 -12.52 20.12 5.41
N GLY A 209 -13.42 20.63 4.55
CA GLY A 209 -13.38 22.00 4.04
C GLY A 209 -14.01 23.06 4.97
N TYR A 210 -14.82 22.64 5.95
CA TYR A 210 -15.44 23.56 6.93
C TYR A 210 -14.56 23.82 8.16
N TYR A 211 -13.47 23.05 8.28
CA TYR A 211 -12.44 23.31 9.25
C TYR A 211 -11.42 24.28 8.66
N GLY A 212 -11.44 25.53 9.15
CA GLY A 212 -10.21 26.30 9.24
C GLY A 212 -9.10 25.43 9.89
N PRO A 213 -7.81 25.71 9.65
CA PRO A 213 -6.70 24.85 10.05
C PRO A 213 -6.89 24.38 11.50
N LEU A 214 -7.29 23.12 11.68
CA LEU A 214 -7.47 22.53 13.00
C LEU A 214 -6.14 22.64 13.74
N PRO A 215 -6.13 23.03 15.03
CA PRO A 215 -4.90 23.06 15.81
C PRO A 215 -4.25 21.69 15.71
N ALA A 216 -2.97 21.67 15.35
CA ALA A 216 -2.14 20.50 15.00
C ALA A 216 -1.92 19.48 16.15
N ARG A 217 -2.90 19.27 17.03
CA ARG A 217 -2.81 18.48 18.26
C ARG A 217 -3.51 17.12 18.22
N SER A 218 -4.19 16.74 17.14
CA SER A 218 -4.63 15.35 16.95
C SER A 218 -4.11 14.74 15.64
N SER A 219 -2.81 14.88 15.41
CA SER A 219 -2.13 14.38 14.22
C SER A 219 -2.12 12.84 14.03
N ASN A 220 -2.89 12.08 14.81
CA ASN A 220 -2.90 10.62 14.79
C ASN A 220 -4.15 10.00 14.13
N TRP A 221 -5.24 10.74 13.92
CA TRP A 221 -6.47 10.18 13.32
C TRP A 221 -6.29 9.79 11.83
N TRP A 222 -5.44 10.52 11.10
CA TRP A 222 -5.05 10.14 9.73
C TRP A 222 -4.05 8.99 9.68
N MET A 223 -3.30 8.72 10.77
CA MET A 223 -2.38 7.57 10.81
C MET A 223 -3.13 6.24 10.94
N ASP A 224 -4.29 6.22 11.62
CA ASP A 224 -5.15 5.03 11.63
C ASP A 224 -5.90 4.84 10.30
N LEU A 225 -6.27 5.92 9.61
CA LEU A 225 -6.80 5.81 8.24
C LEU A 225 -5.81 5.15 7.28
N ASP A 226 -4.49 5.32 7.46
CA ASP A 226 -3.47 4.61 6.69
C ASP A 226 -3.37 3.11 7.04
N ALA A 227 -3.71 2.71 8.28
CA ALA A 227 -3.82 1.30 8.65
C ALA A 227 -5.02 0.60 7.99
N PHE A 228 -6.07 1.38 7.66
CA PHE A 228 -7.25 0.91 6.94
C PHE A 228 -7.21 1.17 5.44
N ALA A 229 -6.32 2.04 4.99
CA ALA A 229 -6.13 2.33 3.58
C ALA A 229 -5.68 1.03 2.88
N PRO A 230 -6.50 0.47 1.98
CA PRO A 230 -6.12 -0.72 1.26
C PRO A 230 -4.80 -0.47 0.55
N SER A 231 -3.90 -1.45 0.61
CA SER A 231 -2.58 -1.35 0.00
C SER A 231 -2.74 -0.85 -1.44
N ARG A 232 -2.14 0.31 -1.71
CA ARG A 232 -2.36 1.02 -2.98
C ARG A 232 -1.94 0.10 -4.13
N PRO A 233 -2.79 -0.09 -5.15
CA PRO A 233 -2.41 -0.88 -6.32
C PRO A 233 -1.18 -0.25 -6.98
N SER A 234 -0.14 -1.05 -7.22
CA SER A 234 1.05 -0.57 -7.92
C SER A 234 0.79 -0.61 -9.42
N TYR A 235 0.45 0.53 -10.01
CA TYR A 235 0.25 0.66 -11.45
C TYR A 235 1.55 0.69 -12.26
N SER A 236 2.71 0.67 -11.60
CA SER A 236 4.03 0.69 -12.27
C SER A 236 4.21 -0.47 -13.26
N ILE A 237 3.52 -1.59 -13.04
CA ILE A 237 3.54 -2.75 -13.96
C ILE A 237 2.99 -2.41 -15.36
N LEU A 238 2.06 -1.45 -15.46
CA LEU A 238 1.47 -1.01 -16.73
C LEU A 238 2.47 -0.27 -17.64
N TRP A 239 3.64 0.11 -17.10
CA TRP A 239 4.65 0.91 -17.78
C TRP A 239 5.89 0.10 -18.21
N VAL A 240 5.91 -1.22 -17.97
CA VAL A 240 7.10 -2.06 -18.20
C VAL A 240 7.37 -2.32 -19.68
N SER A 241 6.36 -2.77 -20.42
CA SER A 241 6.43 -3.00 -21.87
C SER A 241 5.03 -2.98 -22.47
N LYS A 242 4.91 -2.91 -23.80
CA LYS A 242 3.60 -2.94 -24.48
C LYS A 242 2.84 -4.25 -24.21
N GLU A 243 3.51 -5.38 -24.27
CA GLU A 243 2.89 -6.70 -24.04
C GLU A 243 2.44 -6.85 -22.57
N VAL A 244 3.29 -6.44 -21.62
CA VAL A 244 2.92 -6.43 -20.19
C VAL A 244 1.75 -5.48 -19.94
N HIS A 245 1.74 -4.31 -20.59
CA HIS A 245 0.64 -3.36 -20.51
C HIS A 245 -0.66 -4.00 -21.00
N ASP A 246 -0.68 -4.59 -22.19
CA ASP A 246 -1.89 -5.20 -22.76
C ASP A 246 -2.44 -6.33 -21.86
N GLU A 247 -1.57 -7.23 -21.37
CA GLU A 247 -1.97 -8.33 -20.48
C GLU A 247 -2.43 -7.82 -19.10
N ALA A 248 -1.66 -6.92 -18.48
CA ALA A 248 -1.99 -6.39 -17.16
C ALA A 248 -3.25 -5.53 -17.19
N THR A 249 -3.48 -4.73 -18.24
CA THR A 249 -4.73 -4.00 -18.46
C THR A 249 -5.91 -4.95 -18.57
N GLY A 250 -5.74 -6.07 -19.28
CA GLY A 250 -6.73 -7.15 -19.30
C GLY A 250 -7.13 -7.62 -17.90
N VAL A 251 -6.15 -7.84 -17.01
CA VAL A 251 -6.38 -8.22 -15.60
C VAL A 251 -6.97 -7.08 -14.77
N VAL A 252 -6.54 -5.83 -14.98
CA VAL A 252 -7.10 -4.65 -14.30
C VAL A 252 -8.60 -4.57 -14.55
N TRP A 253 -9.04 -4.75 -15.80
CA TRP A 253 -10.47 -4.66 -16.12
C TRP A 253 -11.22 -5.95 -15.79
N SER A 254 -10.60 -7.10 -16.05
CA SER A 254 -11.21 -8.44 -15.91
C SER A 254 -10.60 -9.20 -14.73
N GLY A 255 -11.37 -9.42 -13.66
CA GLY A 255 -10.98 -10.34 -12.57
C GLY A 255 -10.54 -9.69 -11.24
N THR A 256 -10.35 -8.37 -11.21
CA THR A 256 -10.16 -7.57 -9.98
C THR A 256 -11.48 -6.99 -9.47
N TRP A 257 -11.53 -6.65 -8.18
CA TRP A 257 -12.62 -5.90 -7.59
C TRP A 257 -12.55 -4.44 -8.05
N LYS A 258 -13.67 -3.89 -8.50
CA LYS A 258 -13.79 -2.44 -8.74
C LYS A 258 -14.35 -1.80 -7.48
N CYS A 259 -13.56 -0.95 -6.85
CA CYS A 259 -13.85 -0.36 -5.56
C CYS A 259 -14.38 1.07 -5.76
N PHE A 260 -15.50 1.37 -5.15
CA PHE A 260 -16.15 2.68 -5.21
C PHE A 260 -16.21 3.28 -3.81
N LEU A 261 -15.63 4.46 -3.65
CA LEU A 261 -15.51 5.14 -2.35
C LEU A 261 -16.67 6.09 -2.06
N SER A 262 -17.47 6.45 -3.07
CA SER A 262 -18.68 7.26 -2.93
C SER A 262 -19.74 6.87 -3.97
N PRO A 263 -21.03 7.13 -3.69
CA PRO A 263 -22.13 6.99 -4.65
C PRO A 263 -21.92 7.81 -5.92
N SER A 264 -21.50 9.07 -5.79
CA SER A 264 -21.23 9.96 -6.92
C SER A 264 -20.18 9.39 -7.89
N LEU A 265 -19.07 8.89 -7.36
CA LEU A 265 -18.03 8.27 -8.17
C LEU A 265 -18.53 7.01 -8.87
N PHE A 266 -19.34 6.21 -8.17
CA PHE A 266 -20.00 5.07 -8.79
C PHE A 266 -20.88 5.53 -9.95
N HIS A 267 -21.76 6.51 -9.73
CA HIS A 267 -22.62 7.09 -10.76
C HIS A 267 -21.83 7.57 -11.98
N ASP A 268 -20.81 8.41 -11.77
CA ASP A 268 -19.98 8.97 -12.83
C ASP A 268 -19.34 7.86 -13.67
N VAL A 269 -18.79 6.83 -13.03
CA VAL A 269 -18.19 5.69 -13.73
C VAL A 269 -19.23 4.90 -14.53
N LEU A 270 -20.47 4.81 -14.06
CA LEU A 270 -21.55 4.15 -14.81
C LEU A 270 -22.06 4.95 -16.01
N GLN A 271 -21.95 6.29 -15.97
CA GLN A 271 -22.36 7.17 -17.07
C GLN A 271 -21.23 7.42 -18.08
N ALA A 272 -19.98 7.30 -17.64
CA ALA A 272 -18.82 7.44 -18.50
C ALA A 272 -18.85 6.43 -19.66
N ARG A 273 -18.07 6.69 -20.71
CA ARG A 273 -17.95 5.77 -21.83
C ARG A 273 -17.18 4.52 -21.42
N LEU A 274 -17.80 3.36 -21.58
CA LEU A 274 -17.23 2.09 -21.13
C LEU A 274 -16.11 1.59 -22.05
N PRO A 275 -15.07 0.93 -21.52
CA PRO A 275 -14.12 0.19 -22.33
C PRO A 275 -14.79 -1.07 -22.89
N ASN A 276 -15.32 -0.98 -24.11
CA ASN A 276 -16.11 -2.02 -24.80
C ASN A 276 -15.44 -3.41 -24.97
N ARG A 277 -14.17 -3.56 -24.60
CA ARG A 277 -13.38 -4.78 -24.84
C ARG A 277 -13.35 -5.75 -23.66
N TYR A 278 -13.79 -5.33 -22.49
CA TYR A 278 -13.61 -6.12 -21.27
C TYR A 278 -14.95 -6.39 -20.59
N THR A 279 -15.12 -7.61 -20.06
CA THR A 279 -16.12 -7.89 -19.03
C THR A 279 -15.66 -7.25 -17.72
N TRP A 280 -15.86 -5.94 -17.63
CA TRP A 280 -15.57 -5.14 -16.46
C TRP A 280 -16.84 -5.03 -15.59
N LEU A 281 -16.69 -4.75 -14.30
CA LEU A 281 -17.76 -4.75 -13.28
C LEU A 281 -18.42 -6.10 -12.97
N THR A 282 -17.77 -7.23 -13.27
CA THR A 282 -18.26 -8.53 -12.78
C THR A 282 -18.22 -8.65 -11.25
N ARG A 283 -17.35 -7.86 -10.61
CA ARG A 283 -17.08 -7.87 -9.17
C ARG A 283 -16.87 -6.44 -8.69
N ILE A 284 -17.73 -5.95 -7.80
CA ILE A 284 -17.63 -4.59 -7.24
C ILE A 284 -17.59 -4.63 -5.72
N GLU A 285 -16.86 -3.69 -5.13
CA GLU A 285 -16.88 -3.41 -3.71
C GLU A 285 -17.35 -1.96 -3.53
N LEU A 286 -18.52 -1.80 -2.92
CA LEU A 286 -18.99 -0.53 -2.43
C LEU A 286 -18.32 -0.31 -1.07
N ASP A 287 -17.61 0.77 -0.93
CA ASP A 287 -16.90 1.17 0.29
C ASP A 287 -17.36 2.57 0.62
N PHE A 288 -18.64 2.68 0.96
CA PHE A 288 -19.31 3.93 1.27
C PHE A 288 -19.38 4.12 2.78
N GLY A 289 -19.63 5.38 3.18
CA GLY A 289 -20.10 5.64 4.53
C GLY A 289 -21.58 5.24 4.75
N PHE A 290 -22.05 5.22 5.99
CA PHE A 290 -23.43 4.94 6.37
C PHE A 290 -24.39 5.93 5.73
N CYS A 291 -24.16 7.24 5.84
CA CYS A 291 -24.98 8.25 5.15
C CYS A 291 -25.10 7.93 3.66
N GLN A 292 -23.93 7.71 3.04
CA GLN A 292 -23.83 7.43 1.62
C GLN A 292 -24.54 6.14 1.21
N TYR A 293 -24.51 5.10 2.05
CA TYR A 293 -25.26 3.88 1.78
C TYR A 293 -26.77 4.10 1.88
N PHE A 294 -27.24 4.82 2.90
CA PHE A 294 -28.66 5.15 3.05
C PHE A 294 -29.14 5.98 1.85
N ASP A 295 -28.41 7.02 1.47
CA ASP A 295 -28.70 7.84 0.29
C ASP A 295 -28.69 6.99 -0.99
N PHE A 296 -27.67 6.15 -1.17
CA PHE A 296 -27.54 5.28 -2.34
C PHE A 296 -28.71 4.30 -2.47
N PHE A 297 -29.30 3.87 -1.35
CA PHE A 297 -30.50 3.04 -1.30
C PHE A 297 -31.80 3.84 -1.09
N GLY A 298 -31.78 5.16 -1.34
CA GLY A 298 -32.96 6.03 -1.32
C GLY A 298 -33.64 6.10 0.04
N VAL A 299 -32.86 6.07 1.13
CA VAL A 299 -33.36 6.17 2.51
C VAL A 299 -32.89 7.46 3.12
N THR A 300 -33.84 8.30 3.52
CA THR A 300 -33.58 9.50 4.30
C THR A 300 -33.68 9.16 5.77
N ILE A 301 -32.62 9.38 6.54
CA ILE A 301 -32.57 9.03 7.98
C ILE A 301 -33.20 10.15 8.83
N PHE A 302 -32.99 11.41 8.45
CA PHE A 302 -33.40 12.58 9.21
C PHE A 302 -34.42 13.43 8.41
N PRO A 303 -35.52 13.92 9.01
CA PRO A 303 -35.89 13.85 10.44
C PRO A 303 -36.47 12.50 10.90
N SER A 304 -36.95 11.71 9.95
CA SER A 304 -37.52 10.40 10.19
C SER A 304 -37.07 9.45 9.11
N LEU A 305 -36.90 8.18 9.47
CA LEU A 305 -36.55 7.14 8.52
C LEU A 305 -37.67 7.02 7.47
N SER A 306 -37.36 7.41 6.24
CA SER A 306 -38.28 7.41 5.12
C SER A 306 -37.58 6.92 3.87
N LYS A 307 -38.36 6.31 2.96
CA LYS A 307 -37.84 5.79 1.70
C LYS A 307 -38.39 6.63 0.55
N THR A 308 -37.50 7.18 -0.25
CA THR A 308 -37.83 7.97 -1.43
C THR A 308 -37.64 7.11 -2.67
N GLU A 309 -38.74 6.72 -3.33
CA GLU A 309 -38.68 5.82 -4.50
C GLU A 309 -37.99 6.48 -5.72
N SER A 310 -37.98 7.81 -5.81
CA SER A 310 -37.43 8.56 -6.95
C SER A 310 -35.91 8.73 -6.96
N GLU A 311 -35.22 8.48 -5.84
CA GLU A 311 -33.80 8.82 -5.64
C GLU A 311 -32.89 7.59 -5.51
N TYR A 312 -33.35 6.46 -6.02
CA TYR A 312 -32.69 5.19 -5.77
C TYR A 312 -31.57 4.90 -6.80
N GLU A 313 -30.35 5.35 -6.50
CA GLU A 313 -29.17 5.03 -7.32
C GLU A 313 -28.85 3.53 -7.33
N GLY A 314 -29.19 2.80 -6.25
CA GLY A 314 -29.00 1.35 -6.21
C GLY A 314 -29.69 0.60 -7.36
N LEU A 315 -30.71 1.17 -8.01
CA LEU A 315 -31.43 0.53 -9.11
C LEU A 315 -30.52 0.46 -10.33
N LEU A 316 -29.56 1.39 -10.46
CA LEU A 316 -28.53 1.38 -11.48
C LEU A 316 -27.68 0.09 -11.40
N LEU A 317 -27.47 -0.47 -10.21
CA LEU A 317 -26.82 -1.77 -10.06
C LEU A 317 -27.60 -2.88 -10.78
N SER A 318 -28.93 -2.85 -10.66
CA SER A 318 -29.79 -3.91 -11.19
C SER A 318 -30.18 -3.72 -12.65
N MET A 319 -30.18 -2.48 -13.17
CA MET A 319 -30.68 -2.19 -14.51
C MET A 319 -29.62 -2.31 -15.61
N ARG A 320 -28.34 -2.07 -15.32
CA ARG A 320 -27.30 -1.95 -16.36
C ARG A 320 -26.33 -3.12 -16.48
N TYR A 321 -26.27 -4.03 -15.51
CA TYR A 321 -25.16 -4.99 -15.44
C TYR A 321 -25.61 -6.43 -15.18
N GLU A 322 -26.07 -7.09 -16.25
CA GLU A 322 -26.38 -8.53 -16.24
C GLU A 322 -25.17 -9.40 -15.87
N ASN A 323 -23.96 -8.88 -16.05
CA ASN A 323 -22.70 -9.58 -15.77
C ASN A 323 -22.19 -9.39 -14.33
N LEU A 324 -22.84 -8.55 -13.51
CA LEU A 324 -22.43 -8.33 -12.13
C LEU A 324 -22.80 -9.56 -11.28
N ARG A 325 -21.77 -10.28 -10.81
CA ARG A 325 -21.95 -11.56 -10.08
C ARG A 325 -21.62 -11.47 -8.61
N ASP A 326 -20.64 -10.65 -8.25
CA ASP A 326 -20.17 -10.51 -6.88
C ASP A 326 -20.22 -9.04 -6.44
N VAL A 327 -21.03 -8.76 -5.42
CA VAL A 327 -21.12 -7.46 -4.76
C VAL A 327 -20.57 -7.58 -3.35
N ARG A 328 -19.71 -6.64 -2.96
CA ARG A 328 -19.27 -6.46 -1.58
C ARG A 328 -19.74 -5.13 -1.04
N LEU A 329 -20.30 -5.15 0.15
CA LEU A 329 -20.54 -3.95 0.95
C LEU A 329 -19.47 -3.93 2.03
N ARG A 330 -18.58 -2.93 1.98
CA ARG A 330 -17.58 -2.70 3.02
C ARG A 330 -18.13 -1.68 4.00
N PHE A 331 -18.22 -2.07 5.26
CA PHE A 331 -18.57 -1.19 6.37
C PHE A 331 -17.30 -0.65 7.02
N ARG A 332 -17.27 0.68 7.19
CA ARG A 332 -16.18 1.40 7.88
C ARG A 332 -16.45 1.41 9.39
N CYS A 333 -15.45 1.83 10.17
CA CYS A 333 -15.62 2.01 11.61
C CYS A 333 -16.73 3.04 11.88
N ALA A 334 -17.65 2.76 12.81
CA ALA A 334 -18.80 3.62 13.09
C ALA A 334 -18.37 4.99 13.66
N ASP A 335 -17.28 5.02 14.43
CA ASP A 335 -16.74 6.24 15.04
C ASP A 335 -16.35 7.31 14.00
N LEU A 336 -16.12 6.89 12.76
CA LEU A 336 -15.69 7.78 11.66
C LEU A 336 -16.87 8.30 10.83
N ASP A 337 -18.08 7.82 11.07
CA ASP A 337 -19.16 7.88 10.09
C ASP A 337 -20.55 7.76 10.72
N ASN A 338 -20.81 8.65 11.68
CA ASN A 338 -22.11 8.77 12.32
C ASN A 338 -23.12 9.38 11.32
N PRO A 339 -24.23 8.70 10.98
CA PRO A 339 -25.23 9.22 10.04
C PRO A 339 -25.89 10.53 10.48
N TRP A 340 -25.82 10.88 11.76
CA TRP A 340 -26.34 12.12 12.31
C TRP A 340 -25.26 13.17 12.53
N TYR A 341 -24.04 12.94 12.05
CA TYR A 341 -22.94 13.86 12.28
C TYR A 341 -23.27 15.28 11.83
N GLU A 342 -23.82 15.46 10.62
CA GLU A 342 -24.23 16.78 10.13
C GLU A 342 -25.33 17.40 10.99
N PHE A 343 -26.32 16.60 11.37
CA PHE A 343 -27.43 17.05 12.22
C PHE A 343 -26.91 17.48 13.60
N LYS A 344 -26.04 16.68 14.22
CA LYS A 344 -25.35 16.97 15.47
C LYS A 344 -24.54 18.26 15.35
N VAL A 345 -23.68 18.39 14.33
CA VAL A 345 -22.85 19.59 14.14
C VAL A 345 -23.71 20.84 13.95
N THR A 346 -24.84 20.74 13.25
CA THR A 346 -25.72 21.89 13.02
C THR A 346 -26.45 22.33 14.29
N HIS A 347 -26.87 21.39 15.14
CA HIS A 347 -27.76 21.67 16.28
C HIS A 347 -27.11 21.49 17.67
N HIS A 348 -25.83 21.13 17.77
CA HIS A 348 -25.16 20.85 19.05
C HIS A 348 -25.17 22.02 20.04
N SER A 349 -25.37 23.25 19.56
CA SER A 349 -25.44 24.46 20.39
C SER A 349 -26.87 24.89 20.74
N GLU A 350 -27.88 24.19 20.24
CA GLU A 350 -29.28 24.54 20.46
C GLU A 350 -29.80 23.86 21.73
N ASP A 351 -30.40 24.62 22.65
CA ASP A 351 -30.84 24.11 23.96
C ASP A 351 -31.75 22.88 23.84
N TRP A 352 -32.66 22.86 22.84
CA TRP A 352 -33.55 21.72 22.63
C TRP A 352 -32.83 20.45 22.21
N PHE A 353 -31.68 20.53 21.52
CA PHE A 353 -30.93 19.33 21.12
C PHE A 353 -30.22 18.69 22.33
N VAL A 354 -29.77 19.52 23.27
CA VAL A 354 -29.11 19.10 24.50
C VAL A 354 -30.13 18.60 25.53
N ASP A 355 -31.24 19.32 25.70
CA ASP A 355 -32.19 19.08 26.80
C ASP A 355 -33.28 18.06 26.46
N ASP A 356 -33.57 17.80 25.18
CA ASP A 356 -34.61 16.84 24.78
C ASP A 356 -34.07 15.41 24.85
N GLU A 357 -34.67 14.58 25.70
CA GLU A 357 -34.35 13.15 25.86
C GLU A 357 -34.45 12.36 24.53
N ASN A 358 -35.24 12.87 23.59
CA ASN A 358 -35.34 12.31 22.24
C ASN A 358 -34.14 12.65 21.36
N TYR A 359 -33.30 13.63 21.65
CA TYR A 359 -32.13 13.94 20.78
C TYR A 359 -30.80 13.75 21.51
N SER A 360 -30.79 13.78 22.84
CA SER A 360 -29.58 13.62 23.65
C SER A 360 -28.82 12.31 23.37
N HIS A 361 -29.48 11.23 23.00
CA HIS A 361 -28.80 9.98 22.67
C HIS A 361 -28.22 9.93 21.24
N MET A 362 -28.60 10.86 20.35
CA MET A 362 -27.89 11.06 19.09
C MET A 362 -26.48 11.64 19.31
N GLU A 363 -26.21 12.15 20.52
CA GLU A 363 -24.87 12.57 20.94
C GLU A 363 -23.91 11.37 21.08
N TYR A 364 -24.43 10.20 21.47
CA TYR A 364 -23.66 8.97 21.73
C TYR A 364 -23.45 8.12 20.47
N ASP A 365 -22.42 7.27 20.52
CA ASP A 365 -22.08 6.37 19.43
C ASP A 365 -23.19 5.34 19.18
N LEU A 366 -23.60 5.30 17.92
CA LEU A 366 -24.60 4.38 17.42
C LEU A 366 -24.20 2.93 17.56
N CYS A 367 -25.21 2.07 17.79
CA CYS A 367 -25.01 0.65 17.60
C CYS A 367 -24.83 0.35 16.12
N GLN A 368 -23.57 0.13 15.71
CA GLN A 368 -23.23 -0.22 14.33
C GLN A 368 -24.09 -1.39 13.81
N SER A 369 -24.30 -2.41 14.65
CA SER A 369 -25.14 -3.57 14.36
C SER A 369 -26.56 -3.17 13.95
N THR A 370 -27.17 -2.23 14.69
CA THR A 370 -28.51 -1.70 14.40
C THR A 370 -28.53 -0.94 13.07
N LEU A 371 -27.53 -0.09 12.83
CA LEU A 371 -27.45 0.66 11.57
C LEU A 371 -27.32 -0.26 10.37
N VAL A 372 -26.46 -1.27 10.46
CA VAL A 372 -26.29 -2.26 9.41
C VAL A 372 -27.59 -3.05 9.21
N ASP A 373 -28.26 -3.50 10.28
CA ASP A 373 -29.56 -4.16 10.17
C ASP A 373 -30.59 -3.29 9.43
N CYS A 374 -30.71 -2.02 9.83
CA CYS A 374 -31.62 -1.06 9.22
C CYS A 374 -31.28 -0.82 7.75
N LEU A 375 -30.01 -0.60 7.42
CA LEU A 375 -29.55 -0.39 6.06
C LEU A 375 -29.84 -1.61 5.17
N MET A 376 -29.45 -2.80 5.64
CA MET A 376 -29.56 -4.04 4.89
C MET A 376 -31.02 -4.39 4.61
N HIS A 377 -31.93 -4.04 5.51
CA HIS A 377 -33.37 -4.13 5.28
C HIS A 377 -33.81 -3.37 4.02
N PHE A 378 -33.39 -2.11 3.86
CA PHE A 378 -33.73 -1.31 2.68
C PHE A 378 -32.95 -1.70 1.43
N ALA A 379 -31.72 -2.20 1.59
CA ALA A 379 -30.87 -2.64 0.50
C ALA A 379 -31.32 -4.01 -0.07
N LEU A 380 -32.00 -4.84 0.72
CA LEU A 380 -32.37 -6.22 0.37
C LEU A 380 -33.06 -6.35 -1.00
N PRO A 381 -34.09 -5.55 -1.36
CA PRO A 381 -34.81 -5.71 -2.63
C PRO A 381 -33.94 -5.56 -3.88
N VAL A 382 -32.77 -4.92 -3.75
CA VAL A 382 -31.83 -4.72 -4.84
C VAL A 382 -30.66 -5.66 -4.75
N LEU A 383 -30.16 -5.92 -3.55
CA LEU A 383 -29.07 -6.86 -3.33
C LEU A 383 -29.48 -8.31 -3.61
N SER A 384 -30.74 -8.68 -3.39
CA SER A 384 -31.26 -10.03 -3.67
C SER A 384 -31.20 -10.41 -5.15
N LYS A 385 -31.03 -9.44 -6.06
CA LYS A 385 -30.89 -9.70 -7.50
C LYS A 385 -29.51 -10.25 -7.88
N PHE A 386 -28.53 -10.17 -6.98
CA PHE A 386 -27.16 -10.60 -7.28
C PHE A 386 -26.85 -12.01 -6.73
N PRO A 387 -26.15 -12.85 -7.50
CA PRO A 387 -25.84 -14.22 -7.07
C PRO A 387 -25.02 -14.31 -5.79
N ARG A 388 -24.14 -13.33 -5.56
CA ARG A 388 -23.22 -13.32 -4.43
C ARG A 388 -23.09 -11.92 -3.87
N VAL A 389 -23.64 -11.73 -2.68
CA VAL A 389 -23.45 -10.52 -1.89
C VAL A 389 -22.66 -10.91 -0.64
N ARG A 390 -21.65 -10.11 -0.29
CA ARG A 390 -20.82 -10.34 0.92
C ARG A 390 -20.66 -9.06 1.71
N LEU A 391 -20.67 -9.18 3.03
CA LEU A 391 -20.45 -8.07 3.95
C LEU A 391 -19.03 -8.16 4.50
N VAL A 392 -18.26 -7.09 4.35
CA VAL A 392 -16.84 -7.03 4.74
C VAL A 392 -16.55 -5.74 5.52
N GLY A 393 -15.38 -5.66 6.15
CA GLY A 393 -15.01 -4.50 6.98
C GLY A 393 -15.42 -4.68 8.43
N TRP A 394 -15.74 -3.56 9.10
CA TRP A 394 -16.12 -3.53 10.50
C TRP A 394 -17.61 -3.81 10.63
N ILE A 395 -17.99 -5.00 11.08
CA ILE A 395 -19.38 -5.44 11.22
C ILE A 395 -19.44 -6.54 12.29
N ASP A 396 -20.45 -6.52 13.17
CA ASP A 396 -20.66 -7.60 14.14
C ASP A 396 -20.84 -8.93 13.38
N PRO A 397 -20.07 -9.98 13.72
CA PRO A 397 -20.14 -11.27 13.03
C PRO A 397 -21.54 -11.89 12.97
N ARG A 398 -22.39 -11.66 13.99
CA ARG A 398 -23.77 -12.19 14.05
C ARG A 398 -24.69 -11.48 13.05
N VAL A 399 -24.57 -10.15 12.97
CA VAL A 399 -25.29 -9.34 11.97
C VAL A 399 -24.85 -9.73 10.57
N LYS A 400 -23.54 -9.88 10.37
CA LYS A 400 -22.99 -10.36 9.11
C LYS A 400 -23.56 -11.71 8.69
N GLU A 401 -23.51 -12.71 9.58
CA GLU A 401 -24.00 -14.07 9.31
C GLU A 401 -25.49 -14.08 9.00
N LYS A 402 -26.30 -13.34 9.77
CA LYS A 402 -27.74 -13.16 9.55
C LYS A 402 -28.02 -12.65 8.12
N TRP A 403 -27.38 -11.57 7.70
CA TRP A 403 -27.67 -10.96 6.40
C TRP A 403 -27.08 -11.73 5.22
N GLU A 404 -25.88 -12.30 5.34
CA GLU A 404 -25.34 -13.17 4.29
C GLU A 404 -26.23 -14.41 4.10
N TYR A 405 -26.81 -14.95 5.18
CA TYR A 405 -27.80 -16.02 5.10
C TYR A 405 -29.09 -15.58 4.38
N ILE A 406 -29.70 -14.46 4.79
CA ILE A 406 -30.92 -13.92 4.15
C ILE A 406 -30.68 -13.67 2.66
N LEU A 407 -29.61 -12.97 2.31
CA LEU A 407 -29.26 -12.66 0.91
C LEU A 407 -29.05 -13.91 0.06
N SER A 408 -28.37 -14.94 0.61
CA SER A 408 -28.16 -16.21 -0.10
C SER A 408 -29.45 -16.98 -0.38
N ARG A 409 -30.49 -16.77 0.44
CA ARG A 409 -31.80 -17.41 0.31
C ARG A 409 -32.71 -16.64 -0.64
N GLU A 410 -32.74 -15.32 -0.55
CA GLU A 410 -33.60 -14.45 -1.37
C GLU A 410 -33.16 -14.37 -2.84
N TYR A 411 -31.92 -14.76 -3.17
CA TYR A 411 -31.48 -14.86 -4.56
C TYR A 411 -32.15 -16.01 -5.35
N ASP A 412 -32.62 -17.07 -4.68
CA ASP A 412 -33.25 -18.22 -5.35
C ASP A 412 -34.71 -17.91 -5.69
N PRO A 413 -35.06 -17.66 -6.98
CA PRO A 413 -36.41 -17.25 -7.36
C PRO A 413 -37.47 -18.33 -7.12
N PHE A 414 -37.06 -19.58 -6.86
CA PHE A 414 -37.96 -20.70 -6.62
C PHE A 414 -38.24 -20.94 -5.13
N ARG A 415 -37.60 -20.20 -4.22
CA ARG A 415 -37.83 -20.33 -2.78
C ARG A 415 -38.80 -19.26 -2.30
N ALA A 416 -39.64 -19.65 -1.34
CA ALA A 416 -40.44 -18.67 -0.61
C ALA A 416 -39.49 -17.73 0.15
N SER A 417 -39.76 -16.43 0.08
CA SER A 417 -39.06 -15.43 0.87
C SER A 417 -39.15 -15.79 2.35
N ILE A 418 -38.01 -15.79 3.03
CA ILE A 418 -37.93 -16.09 4.47
C ILE A 418 -38.03 -14.81 5.31
N TYR A 419 -37.98 -13.65 4.66
CA TYR A 419 -37.88 -12.35 5.29
C TYR A 419 -38.88 -11.38 4.66
N ASP A 420 -39.95 -11.09 5.40
CA ASP A 420 -40.98 -10.13 4.98
C ASP A 420 -40.48 -8.70 5.18
N TRP A 421 -39.61 -8.27 4.26
CA TRP A 421 -39.04 -6.94 4.28
C TRP A 421 -40.10 -5.84 4.11
N GLN A 422 -41.26 -6.14 3.52
CA GLN A 422 -42.33 -5.13 3.42
C GLN A 422 -42.99 -4.88 4.75
N LYS A 423 -43.23 -5.94 5.54
CA LYS A 423 -43.79 -5.81 6.89
C LYS A 423 -42.83 -5.12 7.83
N GLU A 424 -41.59 -5.60 7.94
CA GLU A 424 -40.59 -4.98 8.82
C GLU A 424 -40.27 -3.55 8.37
N GLY A 425 -40.31 -3.27 7.06
CA GLY A 425 -40.08 -1.93 6.53
C GLY A 425 -41.16 -0.95 6.92
N ARG A 426 -42.42 -1.38 7.01
CA ARG A 426 -43.52 -0.54 7.53
C ARG A 426 -43.39 -0.25 9.01
N GLU A 427 -42.76 -1.13 9.78
CA GLU A 427 -42.49 -0.91 11.20
C GLU A 427 -41.31 0.05 11.41
N LEU A 428 -40.33 0.03 10.49
CA LEU A 428 -39.19 0.93 10.49
C LEU A 428 -39.52 2.32 9.93
N VAL A 429 -40.28 2.40 8.85
CA VAL A 429 -40.67 3.66 8.20
C VAL A 429 -41.59 4.45 9.13
N GLY A 430 -41.22 5.70 9.41
CA GLY A 430 -41.94 6.55 10.37
C GLY A 430 -41.46 6.40 11.82
N LEU A 431 -40.49 5.51 12.10
CA LEU A 431 -39.73 5.65 13.33
C LEU A 431 -38.97 6.99 13.27
N PRO A 432 -39.10 7.82 14.32
CA PRO A 432 -38.22 8.98 14.46
C PRO A 432 -36.77 8.51 14.41
N ALA A 433 -35.87 9.31 13.83
CA ALA A 433 -34.45 8.96 13.74
C ALA A 433 -33.85 8.58 15.10
N TYR A 434 -34.37 9.21 16.17
CA TYR A 434 -33.99 8.99 17.55
C TYR A 434 -34.53 7.69 18.19
N ARG A 435 -35.40 6.96 17.51
CA ARG A 435 -35.82 5.63 17.98
C ARG A 435 -34.97 4.50 17.43
N LEU A 436 -33.98 4.80 16.60
CA LEU A 436 -32.96 3.81 16.23
C LEU A 436 -32.20 3.42 17.51
N PRO A 437 -32.25 2.15 17.94
CA PRO A 437 -31.89 1.79 19.30
C PRO A 437 -30.44 2.16 19.62
N PRO A 438 -30.19 2.84 20.76
CA PRO A 438 -28.84 3.10 21.23
C PRO A 438 -28.13 1.78 21.59
N CYS A 439 -26.79 1.79 21.60
CA CYS A 439 -26.01 0.71 22.20
C CYS A 439 -26.50 0.48 23.64
N ARG A 440 -26.99 -0.73 23.96
CA ARG A 440 -27.28 -1.16 25.32
C ARG A 440 -26.17 -2.04 25.87
#